data_AF-A0A356B0Z6-F1
#
_entry.id   AF-A0A356B0Z6-F1
#
_cell.length_a   1.000
_cell.length_b   1.000
_cell.length_c   1.000
_cell.angle_alpha   90.00
_cell.angle_beta   90.00
_cell.angle_gamma   90.00
#
_symmetry.space_group_name_H-M   'P 1'
#
loop_
_entity.id
_entity.type
_entity.pdbx_description
1 polymer ?
#
loop_
_entity_poly.entity_id
_entity_poly.type
_entity_poly.pdbx_seq_one_letter_code
_entity_poly.pdbx_strand_id
1 'polypeptide(L)'
;MDVDLNKKLLRVRESRIELDRYIAFIEPLVKKYPKNYVIIECLLAAYIKQRYFNKAKELIGKSEPRAAYELILGDIELGLGNVAKAKEIWIGVADTHSNDGWALFESAERFNKAGDYDTAISIYEKSYDISPSPKWMDSLYARVFLFEKLGRIQ
;
A
#
# COMPACT_ATOMS: atom_id res chain seq x y z
N MET A 1 32.79 -17.95 -5.84
CA MET A 1 31.46 -17.33 -6.00
C MET A 1 30.54 -17.99 -4.99
N ASP A 2 29.96 -17.19 -4.10
CA ASP A 2 29.37 -17.64 -2.83
C ASP A 2 28.08 -18.46 -3.04
N VAL A 3 28.01 -19.65 -2.44
CA VAL A 3 26.88 -20.59 -2.58
C VAL A 3 25.58 -19.96 -2.05
N ASP A 4 25.67 -19.07 -1.06
CA ASP A 4 24.50 -18.39 -0.50
C ASP A 4 23.95 -17.30 -1.42
N LEU A 5 24.82 -16.62 -2.18
CA LEU A 5 24.40 -15.66 -3.20
C LEU A 5 23.60 -16.36 -4.31
N ASN A 6 24.06 -17.53 -4.77
CA ASN A 6 23.37 -18.31 -5.80
C ASN A 6 22.00 -18.81 -5.32
N LYS A 7 21.88 -19.27 -4.08
CA LYS A 7 20.59 -19.67 -3.49
C LYS A 7 19.62 -18.49 -3.38
N LYS A 8 20.12 -17.30 -2.98
CA LYS A 8 19.29 -16.09 -2.89
C LYS A 8 18.79 -15.65 -4.27
N LEU A 9 19.67 -15.66 -5.28
CA LEU A 9 19.31 -15.33 -6.66
C LEU A 9 18.29 -16.32 -7.24
N LEU A 10 18.46 -17.63 -6.97
CA LEU A 10 17.51 -18.65 -7.39
C LEU A 10 16.12 -18.43 -6.77
N ARG A 11 16.04 -18.19 -5.46
CA ARG A 11 14.76 -17.89 -4.78
C ARG A 11 14.08 -16.64 -5.32
N VAL A 12 14.84 -15.58 -5.59
CA VAL A 12 14.32 -14.35 -6.20
C VAL A 12 13.77 -14.66 -7.60
N ARG A 13 14.49 -15.45 -8.39
CA ARG A 13 14.06 -15.85 -9.72
C ARG A 13 12.79 -16.71 -9.68
N GLU A 14 12.73 -17.70 -8.80
CA GLU A 14 11.55 -18.55 -8.61
C GLU A 14 10.33 -17.70 -8.20
N SER A 15 10.50 -16.81 -7.22
CA SER A 15 9.42 -15.90 -6.81
C SER A 15 8.95 -15.00 -7.96
N ARG A 16 9.85 -14.56 -8.85
CA ARG A 16 9.50 -13.77 -10.02
C ARG A 16 8.71 -14.59 -11.03
N ILE A 17 9.10 -15.83 -11.29
CA ILE A 17 8.39 -16.76 -12.20
C ILE A 17 6.98 -17.04 -11.71
N GLU A 18 6.82 -17.33 -10.42
CA GLU A 18 5.49 -17.60 -9.84
C GLU A 18 4.57 -16.36 -9.92
N LEU A 19 5.12 -15.15 -9.74
CA LEU A 19 4.36 -13.92 -9.93
C LEU A 19 3.98 -13.68 -11.39
N ASP A 20 4.85 -13.98 -12.35
CA ASP A 20 4.52 -13.84 -13.77
C ASP A 20 3.41 -14.82 -14.19
N ARG A 21 3.43 -16.06 -13.67
CA ARG A 21 2.34 -17.04 -13.86
C ARG A 21 1.04 -16.56 -13.25
N TYR A 22 1.09 -16.03 -12.03
CA TYR A 22 -0.07 -15.46 -11.34
C TYR A 22 -0.67 -14.28 -12.12
N ILE A 23 0.17 -13.38 -12.63
CA ILE A 23 -0.26 -12.25 -13.48
C ILE A 23 -0.94 -12.77 -14.75
N ALA A 24 -0.35 -13.75 -15.44
CA ALA A 24 -0.93 -14.34 -16.65
C ALA A 24 -2.30 -15.00 -16.40
N PHE A 25 -2.52 -15.55 -15.21
CA PHE A 25 -3.81 -16.10 -14.79
C PHE A 25 -4.85 -15.02 -14.47
N ILE A 26 -4.45 -13.92 -13.82
CA ILE A 26 -5.37 -12.88 -13.36
C ILE A 26 -5.72 -11.84 -14.42
N GLU A 27 -4.81 -11.48 -15.32
CA GLU A 27 -5.07 -10.49 -16.38
C GLU A 27 -6.37 -10.78 -17.18
N PRO A 28 -6.67 -12.03 -17.61
CA PRO A 28 -7.95 -12.36 -18.25
C PRO A 28 -9.16 -12.20 -17.34
N LEU A 29 -9.03 -12.45 -16.04
CA LEU A 29 -10.12 -12.31 -15.07
C LEU A 29 -10.49 -10.84 -14.88
N VAL A 30 -9.50 -9.94 -14.82
CA VAL A 30 -9.76 -8.49 -14.76
C VAL A 30 -10.49 -8.02 -16.01
N LYS A 31 -10.11 -8.50 -17.20
CA LYS A 31 -10.83 -8.19 -18.46
C LYS A 31 -12.27 -8.69 -18.44
N LYS A 32 -12.51 -9.88 -17.89
CA LYS A 32 -13.85 -10.48 -17.79
C LYS A 32 -14.73 -9.80 -16.72
N TYR A 33 -14.11 -9.31 -15.64
CA TYR A 33 -14.79 -8.72 -14.50
C TYR A 33 -14.18 -7.34 -14.14
N PRO A 34 -14.29 -6.33 -15.02
CA PRO A 34 -13.58 -5.06 -14.88
C PRO A 34 -14.06 -4.16 -13.73
N LYS A 35 -15.16 -4.54 -13.06
CA LYS A 35 -15.67 -3.86 -11.86
C LYS A 35 -15.38 -4.64 -10.56
N ASN A 36 -14.76 -5.82 -10.65
CA ASN A 36 -14.41 -6.60 -9.48
C ASN A 36 -13.09 -6.07 -8.90
N TYR A 37 -13.21 -5.18 -7.92
CA TYR A 37 -12.07 -4.52 -7.31
C TYR A 37 -11.10 -5.48 -6.61
N VAL A 38 -11.58 -6.62 -6.10
CA VAL A 38 -10.72 -7.61 -5.43
C VAL A 38 -9.70 -8.18 -6.43
N ILE A 39 -10.16 -8.53 -7.62
CA ILE A 39 -9.28 -9.09 -8.66
C ILE A 39 -8.34 -8.00 -9.21
N ILE A 40 -8.83 -6.77 -9.32
CA ILE A 40 -8.00 -5.61 -9.70
C ILE A 40 -6.89 -5.37 -8.68
N GLU A 41 -7.21 -5.34 -7.39
CA GLU A 41 -6.24 -5.16 -6.31
C GLU A 41 -5.21 -6.28 -6.26
N CYS A 42 -5.61 -7.53 -6.48
CA CYS A 42 -4.68 -8.66 -6.65
C CYS A 42 -3.70 -8.43 -7.80
N LEU A 43 -4.18 -7.97 -8.96
CA LEU A 43 -3.33 -7.69 -10.10
C LEU A 43 -2.39 -6.50 -9.85
N LEU A 44 -2.90 -5.44 -9.22
CA LEU A 44 -2.10 -4.28 -8.83
C LEU A 44 -0.99 -4.68 -7.88
N ALA A 45 -1.29 -5.44 -6.82
CA ALA A 45 -0.29 -5.92 -5.87
C ALA A 45 0.81 -6.73 -6.57
N ALA A 46 0.45 -7.60 -7.52
CA ALA A 46 1.41 -8.37 -8.32
C ALA A 46 2.26 -7.46 -9.22
N TYR A 47 1.65 -6.48 -9.90
CA TYR A 47 2.39 -5.50 -10.70
C TYR A 47 3.37 -4.68 -9.87
N ILE A 48 2.96 -4.19 -8.69
CA ILE A 48 3.85 -3.43 -7.80
C ILE A 48 5.03 -4.30 -7.36
N LYS A 49 4.77 -5.54 -6.93
CA LYS A 49 5.82 -6.48 -6.49
C LYS A 49 6.83 -6.80 -7.60
N GLN A 50 6.38 -6.92 -8.84
CA GLN A 50 7.23 -7.13 -10.02
C GLN A 50 7.85 -5.83 -10.59
N ARG A 51 7.49 -4.68 -10.01
CA ARG A 51 7.84 -3.33 -10.49
C ARG A 51 7.32 -3.02 -11.90
N TYR A 52 6.20 -3.62 -12.30
CA TYR A 52 5.47 -3.29 -13.53
C TYR A 52 4.61 -2.03 -13.33
N PHE A 53 5.26 -0.93 -12.93
CA PHE A 53 4.59 0.31 -12.53
C PHE A 53 3.74 0.93 -13.63
N ASN A 54 4.19 0.88 -14.89
CA ASN A 54 3.39 1.42 -16.01
C ASN A 54 2.09 0.64 -16.20
N LYS A 55 2.13 -0.69 -16.10
CA LYS A 55 0.91 -1.53 -16.16
C LYS A 55 -0.03 -1.24 -14.99
N ALA A 56 0.53 -1.03 -13.79
CA ALA A 56 -0.27 -0.64 -12.62
C ALA A 56 -0.96 0.71 -12.81
N LYS A 57 -0.24 1.73 -13.27
CA LYS A 57 -0.81 3.07 -13.58
C LYS A 57 -1.89 2.98 -14.65
N GLU A 58 -1.66 2.21 -15.72
CA GLU A 58 -2.65 2.01 -16.79
C GLU A 58 -3.92 1.33 -16.27
N LEU A 59 -3.77 0.29 -15.43
CA LEU A 59 -4.91 -0.41 -14.85
C LEU A 59 -5.72 0.50 -13.91
N ILE A 60 -5.05 1.30 -13.07
CA ILE A 60 -5.70 2.30 -12.22
C ILE A 60 -6.48 3.30 -13.08
N GLY A 61 -5.88 3.83 -14.15
CA GLY A 61 -6.54 4.81 -15.04
C GLY A 61 -7.77 4.27 -15.80
N LYS A 62 -7.95 2.95 -15.86
CA LYS A 62 -9.14 2.30 -16.45
C LYS A 62 -10.15 1.81 -15.41
N SER A 63 -9.83 1.92 -14.12
CA SER A 63 -10.66 1.42 -13.02
C SER A 63 -11.48 2.55 -12.40
N GLU A 64 -12.58 2.19 -11.74
CA GLU A 64 -13.36 3.17 -10.97
C GLU A 64 -12.50 3.80 -9.85
N PRO A 65 -12.61 5.12 -9.60
CA PRO A 65 -11.82 5.80 -8.57
C PRO A 65 -12.03 5.23 -7.18
N ARG A 66 -10.94 5.00 -6.44
CA ARG A 66 -10.95 4.51 -5.05
C ARG A 66 -9.70 5.05 -4.34
N ALA A 67 -9.84 5.41 -3.07
CA ALA A 67 -8.72 5.83 -2.23
C ALA A 67 -7.55 4.82 -2.25
N ALA A 68 -7.88 3.51 -2.29
CA ALA A 68 -6.91 2.43 -2.44
C ALA A 68 -5.98 2.61 -3.65
N TYR A 69 -6.53 3.04 -4.79
CA TYR A 69 -5.76 3.19 -6.03
C TYR A 69 -4.90 4.46 -6.00
N GLU A 70 -5.38 5.53 -5.38
CA GLU A 70 -4.60 6.74 -5.15
C GLU A 70 -3.39 6.48 -4.23
N LEU A 71 -3.60 5.71 -3.16
CA LEU A 71 -2.51 5.24 -2.30
C LEU A 71 -1.47 4.42 -3.07
N ILE A 72 -1.92 3.52 -3.95
CA ILE A 72 -1.03 2.73 -4.81
C ILE A 72 -0.25 3.62 -5.79
N LEU A 73 -0.81 4.73 -6.28
CA LEU A 73 -0.04 5.70 -7.07
C LEU A 73 1.11 6.30 -6.24
N GLY A 74 0.89 6.60 -4.96
CA GLY A 74 1.95 7.00 -4.03
C GLY A 74 2.98 5.90 -3.82
N ASP A 75 2.55 4.64 -3.65
CA ASP A 75 3.43 3.48 -3.51
C ASP A 75 4.30 3.26 -4.77
N ILE A 76 3.76 3.55 -5.95
CA ILE A 76 4.50 3.52 -7.22
C ILE A 76 5.56 4.62 -7.24
N GLU A 77 5.22 5.85 -6.85
CA GLU A 77 6.19 6.95 -6.78
C GLU A 77 7.31 6.64 -5.79
N LEU A 78 6.99 6.04 -4.63
CA LEU A 78 7.99 5.53 -3.69
C LEU A 78 8.88 4.47 -4.36
N GLY A 79 8.28 3.50 -5.05
CA GLY A 79 9.01 2.46 -5.79
C GLY A 79 9.95 3.01 -6.86
N LEU A 80 9.61 4.15 -7.46
CA LEU A 80 10.44 4.90 -8.43
C LEU A 80 11.53 5.75 -7.76
N GLY A 81 11.54 5.87 -6.43
CA GLY A 81 12.48 6.70 -5.67
C GLY A 81 11.99 8.13 -5.43
N ASN A 82 10.78 8.48 -5.85
CA ASN A 82 10.20 9.82 -5.71
C ASN A 82 9.54 9.97 -4.34
N VAL A 83 10.33 9.90 -3.26
CA VAL A 83 9.84 9.84 -1.87
C VAL A 83 8.96 11.04 -1.51
N ALA A 84 9.35 12.26 -1.89
CA ALA A 84 8.57 13.47 -1.58
C ALA A 84 7.17 13.43 -2.22
N LYS A 85 7.10 13.02 -3.49
CA LYS A 85 5.84 12.89 -4.23
C LYS A 85 4.96 11.75 -3.69
N ALA A 86 5.57 10.65 -3.25
CA ALA A 86 4.84 9.58 -2.59
C ALA A 86 4.12 10.09 -1.34
N LYS A 87 4.84 10.82 -0.48
CA LYS A 87 4.28 11.44 0.72
C LYS A 87 3.19 12.47 0.41
N GLU A 88 3.39 13.29 -0.62
CA GLU A 88 2.37 14.25 -1.10
C GLU A 88 1.07 13.55 -1.51
N ILE A 89 1.18 12.42 -2.22
CA ILE A 89 0.00 11.64 -2.62
C ILE A 89 -0.69 11.05 -1.39
N TRP A 90 0.04 10.43 -0.47
CA TRP A 90 -0.55 9.80 0.71
C TRP A 90 -1.22 10.81 1.66
N ILE A 91 -0.63 11.99 1.85
CA ILE A 91 -1.28 13.04 2.64
C ILE A 91 -2.51 13.59 1.91
N GLY A 92 -2.43 13.74 0.58
CA GLY A 92 -3.57 14.13 -0.25
C GLY A 92 -4.76 13.18 -0.07
N VAL A 93 -4.53 11.86 -0.06
CA VAL A 93 -5.58 10.87 0.23
C VAL A 93 -6.17 11.05 1.64
N ALA A 94 -5.32 11.25 2.65
CA ALA A 94 -5.78 11.46 4.02
C ALA A 94 -6.63 12.74 4.17
N ASP A 95 -6.35 13.76 3.37
CA ASP A 95 -7.09 15.03 3.37
C ASP A 95 -8.39 14.95 2.56
N THR A 96 -8.38 14.35 1.36
CA THR A 96 -9.58 14.25 0.50
C THR A 96 -10.57 13.20 0.97
N HIS A 97 -10.09 12.15 1.65
CA HIS A 97 -10.89 11.08 2.24
C HIS A 97 -10.91 11.16 3.78
N SER A 98 -10.96 12.38 4.33
CA SER A 98 -10.85 12.62 5.77
C SER A 98 -11.99 12.04 6.62
N ASN A 99 -13.05 11.52 6.00
CA ASN A 99 -14.17 10.84 6.64
C ASN A 99 -14.17 9.32 6.41
N ASP A 100 -13.13 8.78 5.76
CA ASP A 100 -12.95 7.35 5.53
C ASP A 100 -11.86 6.82 6.47
N GLY A 101 -12.30 6.11 7.52
CA GLY A 101 -11.39 5.58 8.55
C GLY A 101 -10.36 4.60 7.99
N TRP A 102 -10.73 3.86 6.93
CA TRP A 102 -9.83 2.93 6.25
C TRP A 102 -8.78 3.68 5.43
N ALA A 103 -9.20 4.69 4.65
CA ALA A 103 -8.26 5.49 3.86
C ALA A 103 -7.23 6.22 4.75
N LEU A 104 -7.67 6.75 5.89
CA LEU A 104 -6.78 7.35 6.89
C LEU A 104 -5.80 6.32 7.45
N PHE A 105 -6.28 5.15 7.89
CA PHE A 105 -5.43 4.09 8.42
C PHE A 105 -4.36 3.65 7.41
N GLU A 106 -4.77 3.38 6.18
CA GLU A 106 -3.86 2.93 5.13
C GLU A 106 -2.84 4.02 4.74
N SER A 107 -3.24 5.30 4.75
CA SER A 107 -2.30 6.42 4.56
C SER A 107 -1.24 6.45 5.66
N ALA A 108 -1.66 6.31 6.92
CA ALA A 108 -0.77 6.25 8.08
C ALA A 108 0.22 5.07 8.00
N GLU A 109 -0.23 3.90 7.53
CA GLU A 109 0.61 2.73 7.29
C GLU A 109 1.76 3.02 6.31
N ARG A 110 1.54 3.85 5.28
CA ARG A 110 2.60 4.22 4.33
C ARG A 110 3.61 5.16 4.98
N PHE A 111 3.16 6.15 5.76
CA PHE A 111 4.06 7.01 6.52
C PHE A 111 4.88 6.22 7.55
N ASN A 112 4.26 5.26 8.26
CA ASN A 112 4.95 4.35 9.16
C ASN A 112 6.06 3.56 8.43
N LYS A 113 5.73 2.95 7.28
CA LYS A 113 6.71 2.21 6.45
C LYS A 113 7.82 3.11 5.89
N ALA A 114 7.51 4.38 5.60
CA ALA A 114 8.47 5.38 5.15
C ALA A 114 9.32 5.99 6.28
N GLY A 115 9.08 5.58 7.55
CA GLY A 115 9.83 6.05 8.72
C GLY A 115 9.39 7.41 9.26
N ASP A 116 8.29 7.96 8.74
CA ASP A 116 7.73 9.23 9.18
C ASP A 116 6.69 9.01 10.28
N TYR A 117 7.20 8.65 11.45
CA TYR A 117 6.37 8.15 12.55
C TYR A 117 5.45 9.23 13.13
N ASP A 118 5.87 10.49 13.14
CA ASP A 118 5.06 11.59 13.69
C ASP A 118 3.82 11.85 12.82
N THR A 119 3.98 11.88 11.49
CA THR A 119 2.82 11.97 10.58
C THR A 119 1.93 10.74 10.67
N ALA A 120 2.53 9.53 10.75
CA ALA A 120 1.75 8.30 10.90
C ALA A 120 0.88 8.33 12.18
N ILE A 121 1.45 8.71 13.33
CA ILE A 121 0.72 8.81 14.62
C ILE A 121 -0.46 9.78 14.49
N SER A 122 -0.26 10.96 13.90
CA SER A 122 -1.31 11.96 13.74
C SER A 122 -2.45 11.47 12.84
N ILE A 123 -2.14 10.76 11.75
CA ILE A 123 -3.18 10.23 10.85
C ILE A 123 -3.91 9.03 11.50
N TYR A 124 -3.22 8.14 12.20
CA TYR A 124 -3.88 7.06 12.94
C TYR A 124 -4.84 7.61 14.01
N GLU A 125 -4.49 8.73 14.65
CA GLU A 125 -5.37 9.39 15.61
C GLU A 125 -6.68 9.82 14.95
N LYS A 126 -6.61 10.53 13.82
CA LYS A 126 -7.78 10.90 13.03
C LYS A 126 -8.61 9.67 12.63
N SER A 127 -7.96 8.60 12.16
CA SER A 127 -8.61 7.33 11.79
C SER A 127 -9.40 6.72 12.95
N TYR A 128 -8.81 6.67 14.14
CA TYR A 128 -9.47 6.18 15.35
C TYR A 128 -10.67 7.05 15.74
N ASP A 129 -10.50 8.37 15.71
CA ASP A 129 -11.52 9.35 16.12
C ASP A 129 -12.78 9.27 15.27
N ILE A 130 -12.65 9.01 13.96
CA ILE A 130 -13.80 8.89 13.06
C ILE A 130 -14.36 7.45 12.95
N SER A 131 -13.68 6.45 13.48
CA SER A 131 -14.14 5.06 13.38
C SER A 131 -15.52 4.88 14.07
N PRO A 132 -16.42 4.05 13.49
CA PRO A 132 -17.75 3.84 14.06
C PRO A 132 -17.69 3.12 15.41
N SER A 133 -18.77 3.16 16.19
CA SER A 133 -18.87 2.35 17.41
C SER A 133 -19.36 0.94 17.09
N PRO A 134 -18.75 -0.13 17.65
CA PRO A 134 -17.56 -0.11 18.49
C PRO A 134 -16.30 0.28 17.70
N LYS A 135 -15.44 1.07 18.33
CA LYS A 135 -14.23 1.64 17.71
C LYS A 135 -13.33 0.55 17.12
N TRP A 136 -12.79 0.81 15.94
CA TRP A 136 -11.75 -0.03 15.35
C TRP A 136 -10.44 0.20 16.09
N MET A 137 -9.79 -0.88 16.53
CA MET A 137 -8.65 -0.79 17.43
C MET A 137 -7.30 -0.79 16.70
N ASP A 138 -7.27 -1.13 15.41
CA ASP A 138 -6.06 -1.21 14.58
C ASP A 138 -5.25 0.10 14.62
N SER A 139 -5.91 1.24 14.42
CA SER A 139 -5.26 2.55 14.49
C SER A 139 -4.71 2.87 15.89
N LEU A 140 -5.41 2.45 16.95
CA LEU A 140 -4.93 2.63 18.32
C LEU A 140 -3.72 1.74 18.61
N TYR A 141 -3.76 0.47 18.21
CA TYR A 141 -2.64 -0.47 18.38
C TYR A 141 -1.41 0.00 17.60
N ALA A 142 -1.58 0.43 16.35
CA ALA A 142 -0.49 0.98 15.54
C ALA A 142 0.15 2.20 16.20
N ARG A 143 -0.65 3.10 16.78
CA ARG A 143 -0.13 4.25 17.56
C ARG A 143 0.65 3.79 18.77
N VAL A 144 0.08 2.93 19.62
CA VAL A 144 0.73 2.46 20.85
C VAL A 144 2.07 1.81 20.53
N PHE A 145 2.13 0.98 19.49
CA PHE A 145 3.38 0.39 19.01
C PHE A 145 4.42 1.45 18.60
N LEU A 146 4.00 2.53 17.91
CA LEU A 146 4.90 3.62 17.56
C LEU A 146 5.35 4.44 18.79
N PHE A 147 4.48 4.68 19.76
CA PHE A 147 4.86 5.31 21.02
C PHE A 147 5.90 4.47 21.77
N GLU A 148 5.71 3.15 21.83
CA GLU A 148 6.68 2.21 22.41
C GLU A 148 8.04 2.29 21.70
N LYS A 149 8.01 2.14 20.37
CA LYS A 149 9.20 2.17 19.52
C LYS A 149 9.99 3.48 19.67
N LEU A 150 9.31 4.59 19.92
CA LEU A 150 9.91 5.92 20.09
C LEU A 150 10.28 6.24 21.55
N GLY A 151 9.98 5.36 22.51
CA GLY A 151 10.21 5.61 23.94
C GLY A 151 9.32 6.73 24.51
N ARG A 152 8.12 6.90 23.96
CA ARG A 152 7.16 7.98 24.28
C ARG A 152 5.94 7.49 25.07
N ILE A 153 5.99 6.28 25.64
CA ILE A 153 4.96 5.80 26.57
C ILE A 153 5.11 6.60 27.87
N GLN A 154 4.01 7.25 28.31
CA GLN A 154 3.90 7.92 29.60
C GLN A 154 3.08 7.05 30.56
#